data_AF-A0A4P5WRY3-F1
#
_entry.id   AF-A0A4P5WRY3-F1
#
_cell.length_a   1.000
_cell.length_b   1.000
_cell.length_c   1.000
_cell.angle_alpha   90.00
_cell.angle_beta   90.00
_cell.angle_gamma   90.00
#
_symmetry.space_group_name_H-M   'P 1'
#
loop_
_entity.id
_entity.type
_entity.pdbx_description
1 polymer ?
#
loop_
_entity_poly.entity_id
_entity_poly.type
_entity_poly.pdbx_seq_one_letter_code
_entity_poly.pdbx_strand_id
1 'polypeptide(L)'
;MDRQLGIVFDVTPPNPDDLTQINNIQSREQLLLNQNGVFFLSQIALWHSREMNAFAPILEITLARIIDENWVAQARELCLQRKAVVESYPSTFFRMLTVVVCALLAGVLVVWAIGTHYNKPLTGILSADITTVQAPADARLAEVHVRPGDEVFTGQPLLQLENTEISQKIAGIMLQLQSTEQELLRLEAQAAIELEWRRRDVDADIARLRFTVADLPRAVDPRNSASRGRRITATPASASHPAPMPAAAVTLLQARRNTAGQILFFDGQKPTAALTEPHHATPPITPGTAPAEPAPATAPPQTPAAQTPVQTVAAAVAGPAADDLSQAPEPQEAKPATENTHTLTALTEAEAEITRLQSVRNELPARVDAATGVTAARARRDGLLAELQSLKTTSPDIKVQSPVYGIVGQVRGRQGEQVAARDIMLKILHTDRRCVLVQLPTPRVHELSMGEEVELKFPGNQTYRGKVVELPLMADEQANRSETTTMVRIDPVGRLWPAVPIGCQIEVVSIR
;
A
#
# COMPACT_ATOMS: atom_id res chain seq x y z
N MET A 1 52.61 -57.81 79.07
CA MET A 1 51.83 -57.41 80.27
C MET A 1 52.30 -58.16 81.51
N ASP A 2 53.51 -57.85 82.00
CA ASP A 2 53.94 -58.31 83.33
C ASP A 2 53.34 -57.38 84.40
N ARG A 3 52.74 -57.94 85.46
CA ARG A 3 51.91 -57.22 86.44
C ARG A 3 52.73 -56.46 87.50
N GLN A 4 53.96 -56.06 87.18
CA GLN A 4 54.95 -55.50 88.11
C GLN A 4 55.44 -54.10 87.71
N LEU A 5 55.36 -53.73 86.43
CA LEU A 5 55.94 -52.48 85.89
C LEU A 5 54.95 -51.29 85.79
N GLY A 6 53.73 -51.44 86.32
CA GLY A 6 52.73 -50.36 86.34
C GLY A 6 52.13 -50.07 84.95
N ILE A 7 51.99 -48.78 84.62
CA ILE A 7 51.45 -48.33 83.32
C ILE A 7 52.61 -48.20 82.32
N VAL A 8 52.61 -49.07 81.32
CA VAL A 8 53.65 -49.22 80.29
C VAL A 8 52.98 -49.23 78.90
N PHE A 9 53.59 -48.59 77.91
CA PHE A 9 53.14 -48.61 76.52
C PHE A 9 53.94 -49.63 75.70
N ASP A 10 53.24 -50.53 75.00
CA ASP A 10 53.88 -51.54 74.12
C ASP A 10 54.48 -50.94 72.82
N VAL A 11 54.21 -49.66 72.52
CA VAL A 11 54.66 -48.94 71.31
C VAL A 11 54.99 -47.48 71.65
N THR A 12 56.07 -46.95 71.07
CA THR A 12 56.49 -45.55 71.23
C THR A 12 55.41 -44.56 70.77
N PRO A 13 54.95 -43.62 71.62
CA PRO A 13 53.97 -42.60 71.25
C PRO A 13 54.60 -41.53 70.33
N PRO A 14 53.79 -40.79 69.52
CA PRO A 14 54.32 -39.87 68.50
C PRO A 14 55.00 -38.61 69.07
N ASN A 15 54.72 -38.24 70.33
CA ASN A 15 55.35 -37.13 71.06
C ASN A 15 55.67 -37.62 72.49
N PRO A 16 56.79 -38.32 72.73
CA PRO A 16 57.23 -38.66 74.08
C PRO A 16 57.67 -37.40 74.85
N ASP A 17 57.61 -37.44 76.18
CA ASP A 17 58.24 -36.40 77.01
C ASP A 17 59.75 -36.67 77.15
N ASP A 18 60.53 -35.61 77.39
CA ASP A 18 61.95 -35.74 77.70
C ASP A 18 62.14 -36.00 79.21
N LEU A 19 62.46 -37.24 79.56
CA LEU A 19 62.57 -37.70 80.95
C LEU A 19 63.81 -37.13 81.68
N THR A 20 64.82 -36.64 80.94
CA THR A 20 66.00 -35.94 81.49
C THR A 20 65.66 -34.60 82.14
N GLN A 21 64.43 -34.12 82.00
CA GLN A 21 63.89 -32.99 82.78
C GLN A 21 63.79 -33.31 84.29
N ILE A 22 63.78 -34.60 84.68
CA ILE A 22 63.94 -35.03 86.06
C ILE A 22 65.44 -35.07 86.38
N ASN A 23 65.86 -34.31 87.39
CA ASN A 23 67.26 -34.21 87.77
C ASN A 23 67.83 -35.59 88.14
N ASN A 24 69.06 -35.84 87.65
CA ASN A 24 69.83 -37.08 87.78
C ASN A 24 69.36 -38.29 86.92
N ILE A 25 68.25 -38.19 86.16
CA ILE A 25 68.00 -39.12 85.05
C ILE A 25 68.91 -38.73 83.88
N GLN A 26 69.86 -39.60 83.51
CA GLN A 26 70.70 -39.38 82.32
C GLN A 26 70.04 -40.00 81.08
N SER A 27 70.60 -39.70 79.91
CA SER A 27 70.13 -40.26 78.63
C SER A 27 70.19 -41.79 78.57
N ARG A 28 71.02 -42.44 79.40
CA ARG A 28 71.05 -43.91 79.55
C ARG A 28 69.78 -44.41 80.23
N GLU A 29 69.47 -43.88 81.41
CA GLU A 29 68.26 -44.25 82.16
C GLU A 29 67.00 -43.96 81.33
N GLN A 30 66.91 -42.81 80.65
CA GLN A 30 65.81 -42.50 79.73
C GLN A 30 65.69 -43.50 78.57
N LEU A 31 66.81 -43.94 77.99
CA LEU A 31 66.78 -44.93 76.91
C LEU A 31 66.29 -46.30 77.42
N LEU A 32 66.71 -46.73 78.61
CA LEU A 32 66.23 -47.95 79.25
C LEU A 32 64.74 -47.85 79.64
N LEU A 33 64.28 -46.69 80.13
CA LEU A 33 62.86 -46.43 80.41
C LEU A 33 62.00 -46.48 79.14
N ASN A 34 62.43 -45.81 78.07
CA ASN A 34 61.76 -45.85 76.76
C ASN A 34 61.72 -47.28 76.20
N GLN A 35 62.80 -48.07 76.32
CA GLN A 35 62.83 -49.48 75.93
C GLN A 35 61.85 -50.35 76.74
N ASN A 36 61.57 -49.98 77.98
CA ASN A 36 60.58 -50.62 78.85
C ASN A 36 59.24 -49.87 78.87
N GLY A 37 58.94 -49.11 77.80
CA GLY A 37 57.63 -48.50 77.52
C GLY A 37 57.20 -47.35 78.44
N VAL A 38 58.16 -46.70 79.11
CA VAL A 38 57.96 -45.49 79.91
C VAL A 38 58.46 -44.29 79.10
N PHE A 39 57.52 -43.50 78.57
CA PHE A 39 57.76 -42.41 77.61
C PHE A 39 57.25 -41.03 78.06
N PHE A 40 56.51 -40.96 79.17
CA PHE A 40 55.92 -39.72 79.68
C PHE A 40 56.28 -39.48 81.15
N LEU A 41 56.46 -38.20 81.51
CA LEU A 41 56.68 -37.78 82.90
C LEU A 41 55.50 -38.21 83.80
N SER A 42 54.29 -38.23 83.23
CA SER A 42 53.07 -38.68 83.92
C SER A 42 53.08 -40.16 84.31
N GLN A 43 53.87 -41.02 83.65
CA GLN A 43 54.03 -42.43 84.07
C GLN A 43 54.90 -42.53 85.33
N ILE A 44 56.05 -41.82 85.36
CA ILE A 44 56.95 -41.77 86.52
C ILE A 44 56.24 -41.12 87.72
N ALA A 45 55.44 -40.08 87.48
CA ALA A 45 54.59 -39.43 88.48
C ALA A 45 53.57 -40.38 89.15
N LEU A 46 53.24 -41.51 88.54
CA LEU A 46 52.28 -42.51 89.06
C LEU A 46 52.95 -43.73 89.71
N TRP A 47 54.28 -43.81 89.76
CA TRP A 47 54.98 -44.90 90.43
C TRP A 47 54.82 -44.86 91.95
N HIS A 48 54.75 -46.05 92.55
CA HIS A 48 54.85 -46.31 93.98
C HIS A 48 56.11 -47.16 94.25
N SER A 49 56.34 -47.54 95.50
CA SER A 49 57.49 -48.36 95.91
C SER A 49 57.57 -49.72 95.19
N ARG A 50 56.47 -50.21 94.60
CA ARG A 50 56.42 -51.46 93.85
C ARG A 50 57.01 -51.30 92.44
N GLU A 51 56.56 -50.31 91.69
CA GLU A 51 57.08 -50.00 90.35
C GLU A 51 58.54 -49.57 90.43
N MET A 52 58.91 -48.71 91.39
CA MET A 52 60.30 -48.31 91.60
C MET A 52 61.21 -49.52 91.89
N ASN A 53 60.76 -50.49 92.68
CA ASN A 53 61.52 -51.72 92.96
C ASN A 53 61.58 -52.68 91.76
N ALA A 54 60.63 -52.62 90.82
CA ALA A 54 60.66 -53.39 89.58
C ALA A 54 61.59 -52.77 88.53
N PHE A 55 61.63 -51.43 88.43
CA PHE A 55 62.52 -50.71 87.50
C PHE A 55 63.97 -50.60 88.01
N ALA A 56 64.21 -50.54 89.33
CA ALA A 56 65.55 -50.49 89.92
C ALA A 56 66.55 -51.51 89.30
N PRO A 57 66.28 -52.83 89.27
CA PRO A 57 67.20 -53.80 88.64
C PRO A 57 67.31 -53.66 87.12
N ILE A 58 66.25 -53.20 86.43
CA ILE A 58 66.25 -52.97 84.97
C ILE A 58 67.14 -51.78 84.59
N LEU A 59 67.21 -50.77 85.45
CA LEU A 59 68.04 -49.58 85.29
C LEU A 59 69.48 -49.77 85.81
N GLU A 60 69.81 -50.93 86.36
CA GLU A 60 71.07 -51.22 87.07
C GLU A 60 71.33 -50.27 88.26
N ILE A 61 70.27 -49.78 88.91
CA ILE A 61 70.32 -48.74 89.93
C ILE A 61 69.68 -49.22 91.24
N THR A 62 70.32 -48.92 92.38
CA THR A 62 69.76 -49.21 93.71
C THR A 62 68.45 -48.44 93.92
N LEU A 63 67.40 -49.10 94.41
CA LEU A 63 66.09 -48.50 94.72
C LEU A 63 66.19 -47.20 95.55
N ALA A 64 67.13 -47.15 96.50
CA ALA A 64 67.41 -45.96 97.31
C ALA A 64 67.66 -44.71 96.44
N ARG A 65 68.43 -44.81 95.34
CA ARG A 65 68.75 -43.67 94.46
C ARG A 65 67.49 -43.04 93.86
N ILE A 66 66.51 -43.84 93.42
CA ILE A 66 65.24 -43.34 92.83
C ILE A 66 64.40 -42.58 93.88
N ILE A 67 64.48 -43.01 95.15
CA ILE A 67 63.77 -42.42 96.29
C ILE A 67 64.49 -41.14 96.78
N ASP A 68 65.81 -41.21 96.96
CA ASP A 68 66.66 -40.12 97.47
C ASP A 68 66.76 -38.96 96.46
N GLU A 69 66.86 -39.27 95.15
CA GLU A 69 66.76 -38.29 94.06
C GLU A 69 65.30 -37.89 93.76
N ASN A 70 64.32 -38.53 94.43
CA ASN A 70 62.90 -38.15 94.47
C ASN A 70 62.24 -37.97 93.09
N TRP A 71 62.54 -38.88 92.14
CA TRP A 71 62.12 -38.76 90.73
C TRP A 71 60.60 -38.58 90.57
N VAL A 72 59.81 -39.28 91.39
CA VAL A 72 58.32 -39.26 91.35
C VAL A 72 57.75 -37.88 91.70
N ALA A 73 58.34 -37.15 92.65
CA ALA A 73 57.87 -35.81 93.01
C ALA A 73 58.25 -34.78 91.94
N GLN A 74 59.46 -34.86 91.40
CA GLN A 74 59.90 -34.01 90.29
C GLN A 74 58.99 -34.18 89.06
N ALA A 75 58.67 -35.43 88.71
CA ALA A 75 57.75 -35.75 87.62
C ALA A 75 56.35 -35.13 87.81
N ARG A 76 55.81 -35.15 89.04
CA ARG A 76 54.52 -34.53 89.38
C ARG A 76 54.54 -33.01 89.20
N GLU A 77 55.60 -32.35 89.66
CA GLU A 77 55.74 -30.89 89.57
C GLU A 77 55.79 -30.41 88.11
N LEU A 78 56.59 -31.08 87.26
CA LEU A 78 56.67 -30.79 85.82
C LEU A 78 55.31 -30.97 85.13
N CYS A 79 54.54 -32.01 85.49
CA CYS A 79 53.18 -32.20 84.97
C CYS A 79 52.20 -31.08 85.40
N LEU A 80 52.32 -30.55 86.62
CA LEU A 80 51.47 -29.45 87.10
C LEU A 80 51.77 -28.14 86.37
N GLN A 81 53.06 -27.79 86.22
CA GLN A 81 53.48 -26.58 85.51
C GLN A 81 53.01 -26.57 84.05
N ARG A 82 53.14 -27.70 83.35
CA ARG A 82 52.63 -27.89 81.98
C ARG A 82 51.12 -27.62 81.84
N LYS A 83 50.33 -27.98 82.86
CA LYS A 83 48.86 -27.79 82.82
C LYS A 83 48.48 -26.31 82.90
N ALA A 84 49.09 -25.55 83.82
CA ALA A 84 48.78 -24.13 84.02
C ALA A 84 49.02 -23.27 82.77
N VAL A 85 50.06 -23.57 81.98
CA VAL A 85 50.37 -22.85 80.72
C VAL A 85 49.27 -23.04 79.67
N VAL A 86 48.69 -24.24 79.56
CA VAL A 86 47.62 -24.52 78.57
C VAL A 86 46.30 -23.84 78.95
N GLU A 87 46.02 -23.71 80.24
CA GLU A 87 44.80 -23.08 80.78
C GLU A 87 44.81 -21.53 80.63
N SER A 88 45.96 -20.94 80.27
CA SER A 88 46.19 -19.49 80.24
C SER A 88 45.82 -18.75 78.93
N TYR A 89 45.20 -19.42 77.93
CA TYR A 89 44.84 -18.79 76.65
C TYR A 89 43.39 -18.25 76.63
N PRO A 90 43.17 -16.92 76.55
CA PRO A 90 41.83 -16.31 76.59
C PRO A 90 41.08 -16.46 75.26
N SER A 91 40.60 -17.69 74.98
CA SER A 91 39.97 -18.09 73.72
C SER A 91 38.61 -17.43 73.41
N THR A 92 38.08 -16.60 74.33
CA THR A 92 36.76 -15.95 74.21
C THR A 92 36.81 -14.59 73.52
N PHE A 93 37.79 -13.73 73.80
CA PHE A 93 37.77 -12.32 73.38
C PHE A 93 37.75 -12.15 71.86
N PHE A 94 38.72 -12.75 71.16
CA PHE A 94 38.78 -12.69 69.69
C PHE A 94 37.60 -13.39 69.00
N ARG A 95 37.02 -14.44 69.59
CA ARG A 95 35.83 -15.12 69.06
C ARG A 95 34.56 -14.28 69.21
N MET A 96 34.39 -13.59 70.34
CA MET A 96 33.29 -12.64 70.51
C MET A 96 33.43 -11.47 69.54
N LEU A 97 34.64 -10.94 69.36
CA LEU A 97 34.92 -9.85 68.43
C LEU A 97 34.58 -10.21 66.97
N THR A 98 35.00 -11.38 66.48
CA THR A 98 34.67 -11.80 65.10
C THR A 98 33.19 -12.07 64.90
N VAL A 99 32.49 -12.66 65.88
CA VAL A 99 31.04 -12.85 65.81
C VAL A 99 30.30 -11.51 65.74
N VAL A 100 30.69 -10.51 66.55
CA VAL A 100 30.08 -9.17 66.52
C VAL A 100 30.34 -8.45 65.19
N VAL A 101 31.56 -8.54 64.64
CA VAL A 101 31.88 -7.94 63.32
C VAL A 101 31.09 -8.61 62.19
N CYS A 102 30.98 -9.95 62.20
CA CYS A 102 30.17 -10.67 61.22
C CYS A 102 28.68 -10.32 61.33
N ALA A 103 28.14 -10.14 62.54
CA ALA A 103 26.76 -9.72 62.75
C ALA A 103 26.50 -8.30 62.24
N LEU A 104 27.42 -7.35 62.46
CA LEU A 104 27.34 -6.00 61.91
C LEU A 104 27.39 -5.99 60.38
N LEU A 105 28.32 -6.74 59.78
CA LEU A 105 28.43 -6.86 58.32
C LEU A 105 27.16 -7.49 57.71
N ALA A 106 26.62 -8.53 58.33
CA ALA A 106 25.35 -9.13 57.89
C ALA A 106 24.19 -8.12 57.99
N GLY A 107 24.09 -7.34 59.06
CA GLY A 107 23.09 -6.28 59.21
C GLY A 107 23.19 -5.20 58.13
N VAL A 108 24.40 -4.72 57.83
CA VAL A 108 24.64 -3.73 56.75
C VAL A 108 24.29 -4.31 55.39
N LEU A 109 24.64 -5.57 55.11
CA LEU A 109 24.33 -6.24 53.84
C LEU A 109 22.82 -6.42 53.66
N VAL A 110 22.08 -6.82 54.71
CA VAL A 110 20.61 -6.90 54.70
C VAL A 110 19.98 -5.54 54.45
N VAL A 111 20.41 -4.48 55.13
CA VAL A 111 19.89 -3.11 54.91
C VAL A 111 20.17 -2.62 53.49
N TRP A 112 21.36 -2.92 52.93
CA TRP A 112 21.73 -2.57 51.57
C TRP A 112 20.93 -3.34 50.50
N ALA A 113 20.70 -4.65 50.71
CA ALA A 113 19.86 -5.48 49.85
C ALA A 113 18.38 -5.02 49.86
N ILE A 114 17.85 -4.66 51.03
CA ILE A 114 16.52 -4.05 51.16
C ILE A 114 16.47 -2.71 50.43
N GLY A 115 17.42 -1.81 50.69
CA GLY A 115 17.47 -0.48 50.07
C GLY A 115 17.52 -0.52 48.53
N THR A 116 18.30 -1.43 47.96
CA THR A 116 18.42 -1.60 46.50
C THR A 116 17.20 -2.25 45.84
N HIS A 117 16.42 -3.06 46.58
CA HIS A 117 15.19 -3.66 46.05
C HIS A 117 13.99 -2.70 46.07
N TYR A 118 13.76 -1.98 47.17
CA TYR A 118 12.58 -1.12 47.32
C TYR A 118 12.76 0.27 46.69
N ASN A 119 13.93 0.90 46.83
CA ASN A 119 14.10 2.33 46.55
C ASN A 119 14.48 2.63 45.08
N LYS A 120 13.82 1.99 44.12
CA LYS A 120 13.97 2.30 42.69
C LYS A 120 13.22 3.59 42.36
N PRO A 121 13.84 4.60 41.73
CA PRO A 121 13.13 5.82 41.33
C PRO A 121 12.03 5.48 40.32
N LEU A 122 10.94 6.24 40.32
CA LEU A 122 9.98 6.20 39.21
C LEU A 122 10.70 6.72 37.97
N THR A 123 10.53 6.06 36.83
CA THR A 123 11.06 6.57 35.56
C THR A 123 9.95 6.69 34.54
N GLY A 124 9.74 7.90 34.03
CA GLY A 124 8.90 8.13 32.88
C GLY A 124 9.70 8.18 31.58
N ILE A 125 8.98 8.18 30.47
CA ILE A 125 9.51 8.50 29.14
C ILE A 125 8.99 9.87 28.72
N LEU A 126 9.86 10.70 28.15
CA LEU A 126 9.47 11.96 27.52
C LEU A 126 8.66 11.67 26.26
N SER A 127 7.44 12.17 26.20
CA SER A 127 6.52 12.05 25.07
C SER A 127 6.08 13.44 24.58
N ALA A 128 5.43 13.48 23.43
CA ALA A 128 4.70 14.64 22.94
C ALA A 128 3.56 14.20 22.02
N ASP A 129 2.61 15.09 21.74
CA ASP A 129 1.65 14.88 20.65
C ASP A 129 2.42 14.72 19.32
N ILE A 130 2.05 13.71 18.53
CA ILE A 130 2.64 13.42 17.21
C ILE A 130 1.55 13.47 16.15
N THR A 131 1.70 14.35 15.16
CA THR A 131 0.87 14.34 13.96
C THR A 131 1.60 13.61 12.83
N THR A 132 1.06 12.47 12.40
CA THR A 132 1.53 11.76 11.19
C THR A 132 0.96 12.43 9.95
N VAL A 133 1.81 12.83 9.01
CA VAL A 133 1.41 13.25 7.67
C VAL A 133 1.53 12.04 6.74
N GLN A 134 0.43 11.72 6.05
CA GLN A 134 0.29 10.57 5.17
C GLN A 134 0.13 11.01 3.71
N ALA A 135 0.47 10.14 2.77
CA ALA A 135 0.13 10.34 1.36
C ALA A 135 -1.39 10.25 1.13
N PRO A 136 -2.04 11.22 0.45
CA PRO A 136 -3.49 11.23 0.28
C PRO A 136 -4.00 10.25 -0.79
N ALA A 137 -3.14 9.87 -1.75
CA ALA A 137 -3.40 8.96 -2.86
C ALA A 137 -2.09 8.29 -3.30
N ASP A 138 -2.17 7.30 -4.20
CA ASP A 138 -1.00 6.66 -4.81
C ASP A 138 -0.23 7.68 -5.68
N ALA A 139 1.01 7.96 -5.29
CA ALA A 139 1.77 9.07 -5.84
C ALA A 139 3.29 8.83 -5.80
N ARG A 140 4.03 9.61 -6.58
CA ARG A 140 5.49 9.61 -6.62
C ARG A 140 6.03 10.85 -5.92
N LEU A 141 7.03 10.70 -5.06
CA LEU A 141 7.58 11.80 -4.26
C LEU A 141 8.47 12.70 -5.14
N ALA A 142 7.90 13.79 -5.66
CA ALA A 142 8.55 14.67 -6.64
C ALA A 142 9.63 15.56 -6.01
N GLU A 143 9.40 16.11 -4.82
CA GLU A 143 10.39 16.92 -4.08
C GLU A 143 10.09 16.95 -2.57
N VAL A 144 11.15 16.95 -1.75
CA VAL A 144 11.08 16.99 -0.27
C VAL A 144 11.66 18.32 0.21
N HIS A 145 10.84 19.16 0.85
CA HIS A 145 11.21 20.53 1.22
C HIS A 145 11.76 20.66 2.65
N VAL A 146 11.65 19.61 3.46
CA VAL A 146 11.96 19.63 4.90
C VAL A 146 12.86 18.47 5.33
N ARG A 147 13.63 18.68 6.38
CA ARG A 147 14.60 17.74 6.96
C ARG A 147 14.23 17.39 8.41
N PRO A 148 14.65 16.23 8.93
CA PRO A 148 14.53 15.93 10.35
C PRO A 148 15.23 17.00 11.19
N GLY A 149 14.51 17.59 12.15
CA GLY A 149 14.97 18.70 12.99
C GLY A 149 14.43 20.08 12.60
N ASP A 150 13.87 20.25 11.38
CA ASP A 150 13.33 21.55 10.94
C ASP A 150 12.02 21.89 11.69
N GLU A 151 11.86 23.17 12.06
CA GLU A 151 10.57 23.72 12.52
C GLU A 151 9.66 24.02 11.32
N VAL A 152 8.38 23.66 11.42
CA VAL A 152 7.37 23.81 10.37
C VAL A 152 6.09 24.46 10.88
N PHE A 153 5.52 25.35 10.08
CA PHE A 153 4.30 26.11 10.39
C PHE A 153 3.06 25.54 9.68
N THR A 154 1.87 25.78 10.24
CA THR A 154 0.58 25.45 9.63
C THR A 154 0.48 26.00 8.20
N GLY A 155 0.15 25.14 7.23
CA GLY A 155 0.05 25.50 5.81
C GLY A 155 1.38 25.53 5.04
N GLN A 156 2.53 25.37 5.70
CA GLN A 156 3.83 25.31 5.03
C GLN A 156 3.93 24.06 4.14
N PRO A 157 4.37 24.15 2.87
CA PRO A 157 4.59 22.99 2.02
C PRO A 157 5.75 22.14 2.55
N LEU A 158 5.51 20.83 2.69
CA LEU A 158 6.49 19.86 3.21
C LEU A 158 7.02 18.95 2.10
N LEU A 159 6.11 18.50 1.23
CA LEU A 159 6.36 17.51 0.18
C LEU A 159 5.56 17.93 -1.07
N GLN A 160 6.16 17.77 -2.25
CA GLN A 160 5.44 17.78 -3.51
C GLN A 160 5.39 16.33 -4.02
N LEU A 161 4.21 15.84 -4.39
CA LEU A 161 4.01 14.51 -4.95
C LEU A 161 3.29 14.60 -6.30
N GLU A 162 3.68 13.76 -7.25
CA GLU A 162 3.04 13.59 -8.55
C GLU A 162 2.03 12.43 -8.45
N ASN A 163 0.73 12.66 -8.67
CA ASN A 163 -0.27 11.60 -8.64
C ASN A 163 -0.04 10.60 -9.79
N THR A 164 0.29 9.35 -9.44
CA THR A 164 0.67 8.35 -10.44
C THR A 164 -0.53 7.80 -11.23
N GLU A 165 -1.73 7.80 -10.67
CA GLU A 165 -2.95 7.40 -11.38
C GLU A 165 -3.30 8.40 -12.49
N ILE A 166 -3.20 9.70 -12.19
CA ILE A 166 -3.46 10.79 -13.15
C ILE A 166 -2.42 10.76 -14.28
N SER A 167 -1.13 10.67 -13.96
CA SER A 167 -0.06 10.58 -14.99
C SER A 167 -0.21 9.34 -15.88
N GLN A 168 -0.57 8.18 -15.31
CA GLN A 168 -0.87 6.97 -16.10
C GLN A 168 -2.12 7.14 -16.99
N LYS A 169 -3.21 7.74 -16.46
CA LYS A 169 -4.43 7.94 -17.23
C LYS A 169 -4.23 8.94 -18.38
N ILE A 170 -3.46 10.01 -18.17
CA ILE A 170 -3.07 10.96 -19.22
C ILE A 170 -2.27 10.25 -20.32
N ALA A 171 -1.29 9.41 -19.96
CA ALA A 171 -0.52 8.63 -20.94
C ALA A 171 -1.40 7.67 -21.75
N GLY A 172 -2.36 6.99 -21.10
CA GLY A 172 -3.33 6.11 -21.77
C GLY A 172 -4.23 6.86 -22.76
N ILE A 173 -4.77 8.02 -22.36
CA ILE A 173 -5.62 8.86 -23.23
C ILE A 173 -4.81 9.47 -24.38
N MET A 174 -3.55 9.85 -24.17
CA MET A 174 -2.68 10.33 -25.27
C MET A 174 -2.46 9.24 -26.33
N LEU A 175 -2.29 7.97 -25.94
CA LEU A 175 -2.18 6.86 -26.87
C LEU A 175 -3.51 6.59 -27.62
N GLN A 176 -4.65 6.69 -26.94
CA GLN A 176 -5.98 6.57 -27.55
C GLN A 176 -6.31 7.74 -28.50
N LEU A 177 -5.85 8.96 -28.17
CA LEU A 177 -5.97 10.11 -29.04
C LEU A 177 -5.19 9.88 -30.34
N GLN A 178 -3.92 9.47 -30.23
CA GLN A 178 -3.04 9.22 -31.39
C GLN A 178 -3.61 8.15 -32.33
N SER A 179 -4.19 7.06 -31.81
CA SER A 179 -4.81 6.03 -32.66
C SER A 179 -6.13 6.51 -33.27
N THR A 180 -6.95 7.28 -32.53
CA THR A 180 -8.18 7.90 -33.04
C THR A 180 -7.89 8.95 -34.13
N GLU A 181 -6.80 9.71 -34.01
CA GLU A 181 -6.36 10.67 -35.04
C GLU A 181 -5.86 9.96 -36.31
N GLN A 182 -5.17 8.83 -36.19
CA GLN A 182 -4.79 8.00 -37.34
C GLN A 182 -6.00 7.35 -38.03
N GLU A 183 -7.00 6.90 -37.26
CA GLU A 183 -8.29 6.42 -37.79
C GLU A 183 -9.03 7.56 -38.53
N LEU A 184 -9.14 8.73 -37.90
CA LEU A 184 -9.78 9.92 -38.47
C LEU A 184 -9.11 10.37 -39.78
N LEU A 185 -7.78 10.47 -39.83
CA LEU A 185 -7.05 10.85 -41.05
C LEU A 185 -7.28 9.86 -42.19
N ARG A 186 -7.38 8.55 -41.88
CA ARG A 186 -7.70 7.52 -42.87
C ARG A 186 -9.14 7.65 -43.38
N LEU A 187 -10.11 7.91 -42.50
CA LEU A 187 -11.51 8.10 -42.87
C LEU A 187 -11.71 9.40 -43.66
N GLU A 188 -11.03 10.50 -43.31
CA GLU A 188 -11.07 11.77 -44.04
C GLU A 188 -10.46 11.62 -45.44
N ALA A 189 -9.36 10.88 -45.60
CA ALA A 189 -8.81 10.56 -46.92
C ALA A 189 -9.78 9.71 -47.77
N GLN A 190 -10.47 8.74 -47.16
CA GLN A 190 -11.49 7.94 -47.84
C GLN A 190 -12.72 8.77 -48.23
N ALA A 191 -13.17 9.66 -47.34
CA ALA A 191 -14.28 10.59 -47.58
C ALA A 191 -13.95 11.58 -48.70
N ALA A 192 -12.73 12.11 -48.77
CA ALA A 192 -12.29 12.98 -49.86
C ALA A 192 -12.37 12.30 -51.24
N ILE A 193 -11.90 11.05 -51.33
CA ILE A 193 -11.94 10.27 -52.59
C ILE A 193 -13.39 9.98 -53.02
N GLU A 194 -14.24 9.53 -52.10
CA GLU A 194 -15.66 9.27 -52.37
C GLU A 194 -16.40 10.56 -52.75
N LEU A 195 -16.16 11.66 -52.03
CA LEU A 195 -16.78 12.96 -52.29
C LEU A 195 -16.34 13.53 -53.64
N GLU A 196 -15.07 13.40 -54.02
CA GLU A 196 -14.61 13.77 -55.35
C GLU A 196 -15.30 12.97 -56.45
N TRP A 197 -15.45 11.65 -56.27
CA TRP A 197 -16.15 10.80 -57.24
C TRP A 197 -17.62 11.22 -57.39
N ARG A 198 -18.38 11.25 -56.29
CA ARG A 198 -19.81 11.64 -56.28
C ARG A 198 -20.03 13.05 -56.82
N ARG A 199 -19.12 13.98 -56.52
CA ARG A 199 -19.21 15.36 -57.01
C ARG A 199 -19.01 15.44 -58.52
N ARG A 200 -18.03 14.71 -59.09
CA ARG A 200 -17.80 14.67 -60.55
C ARG A 200 -19.04 14.13 -61.28
N ASP A 201 -19.69 13.09 -60.75
CA ASP A 201 -20.92 12.54 -61.33
C ASP A 201 -22.06 13.57 -61.34
N VAL A 202 -22.31 14.27 -60.23
CA VAL A 202 -23.35 15.31 -60.15
C VAL A 202 -23.03 16.54 -60.99
N ASP A 203 -21.77 17.01 -61.01
CA ASP A 203 -21.35 18.11 -61.87
C ASP A 203 -21.43 17.74 -63.37
N ALA A 204 -21.20 16.47 -63.74
CA ALA A 204 -21.40 15.95 -65.09
C ALA A 204 -22.90 15.89 -65.48
N ASP A 205 -23.78 15.51 -64.55
CA ASP A 205 -25.23 15.50 -64.81
C ASP A 205 -25.81 16.93 -64.91
N ILE A 206 -25.34 17.87 -64.09
CA ILE A 206 -25.64 19.30 -64.24
C ILE A 206 -25.16 19.83 -65.60
N ALA A 207 -23.96 19.45 -66.05
CA ALA A 207 -23.46 19.84 -67.36
C ALA A 207 -24.33 19.25 -68.49
N ARG A 208 -24.70 17.98 -68.41
CA ARG A 208 -25.56 17.30 -69.39
C ARG A 208 -26.93 17.96 -69.50
N LEU A 209 -27.57 18.29 -68.37
CA LEU A 209 -28.84 19.01 -68.33
C LEU A 209 -28.72 20.41 -68.95
N ARG A 210 -27.64 21.14 -68.65
CA ARG A 210 -27.36 22.45 -69.27
C ARG A 210 -27.21 22.37 -70.79
N PHE A 211 -26.54 21.33 -71.32
CA PHE A 211 -26.48 21.12 -72.77
C PHE A 211 -27.86 20.85 -73.37
N THR A 212 -28.70 20.00 -72.75
CA THR A 212 -30.08 19.77 -73.25
C THR A 212 -30.97 21.01 -73.17
N VAL A 213 -30.75 21.90 -72.20
CA VAL A 213 -31.45 23.20 -72.09
C VAL A 213 -30.97 24.19 -73.15
N ALA A 214 -29.70 24.12 -73.57
CA ALA A 214 -29.15 24.97 -74.62
C ALA A 214 -29.53 24.51 -76.04
N ASP A 215 -29.79 23.22 -76.23
CA ASP A 215 -30.19 22.60 -77.51
C ASP A 215 -31.71 22.68 -77.78
N LEU A 216 -32.52 22.94 -76.75
CA LEU A 216 -33.95 23.25 -76.87
C LEU A 216 -34.14 24.50 -77.75
N PRO A 217 -34.95 24.44 -78.83
CA PRO A 217 -35.11 25.57 -79.75
C PRO A 217 -35.80 26.74 -79.02
N ARG A 218 -35.03 27.81 -78.76
CA ARG A 218 -35.59 29.09 -78.31
C ARG A 218 -36.59 29.59 -79.35
N ALA A 219 -37.83 29.77 -78.92
CA ALA A 219 -38.86 30.41 -79.71
C ALA A 219 -38.39 31.83 -80.09
N VAL A 220 -38.00 32.01 -81.35
CA VAL A 220 -37.61 33.32 -81.88
C VAL A 220 -38.87 34.18 -81.98
N ASP A 221 -38.89 35.31 -81.26
CA ASP A 221 -39.99 36.26 -81.28
C ASP A 221 -40.33 36.66 -82.74
N PRO A 222 -41.50 36.27 -83.29
CA PRO A 222 -41.83 36.53 -84.69
C PRO A 222 -42.07 38.02 -84.98
N ARG A 223 -41.99 38.87 -83.95
CA ARG A 223 -42.10 40.34 -84.06
C ARG A 223 -40.82 41.03 -84.54
N ASN A 224 -39.65 40.36 -84.50
CA ASN A 224 -38.35 41.02 -84.77
C ASN A 224 -37.69 40.63 -86.11
N SER A 225 -38.38 39.89 -86.98
CA SER A 225 -37.90 39.48 -88.31
C SER A 225 -38.26 40.46 -89.44
N ALA A 226 -39.02 41.51 -89.14
CA ALA A 226 -39.75 42.32 -90.12
C ALA A 226 -38.94 43.45 -90.83
N SER A 227 -37.61 43.37 -90.97
CA SER A 227 -36.83 44.47 -91.56
C SER A 227 -35.50 44.14 -92.26
N ARG A 228 -35.40 43.06 -93.07
CA ARG A 228 -34.26 42.92 -94.03
C ARG A 228 -34.57 42.15 -95.32
N GLY A 229 -35.50 42.64 -96.13
CA GLY A 229 -35.73 42.09 -97.47
C GLY A 229 -34.60 42.40 -98.46
N ARG A 230 -33.84 41.38 -98.89
CA ARG A 230 -33.13 41.39 -100.18
C ARG A 230 -33.20 40.01 -100.84
N ARG A 231 -33.96 39.94 -101.93
CA ARG A 231 -34.18 38.72 -102.74
C ARG A 231 -32.98 38.43 -103.65
N ILE A 232 -32.46 37.21 -103.61
CA ILE A 232 -31.69 36.58 -104.69
C ILE A 232 -32.18 35.13 -104.83
N THR A 233 -32.35 34.68 -106.08
CA THR A 233 -32.81 33.35 -106.53
C THR A 233 -31.66 32.63 -107.26
N ALA A 234 -31.60 31.30 -107.43
CA ALA A 234 -32.41 30.18 -106.90
C ALA A 234 -31.45 29.17 -106.19
N THR A 235 -31.49 27.82 -106.22
CA THR A 235 -32.19 26.74 -106.97
C THR A 235 -32.28 25.51 -106.05
N PRO A 236 -33.34 24.68 -106.05
CA PRO A 236 -33.51 23.62 -105.06
C PRO A 236 -32.69 22.34 -105.33
N ALA A 237 -32.39 21.62 -104.25
CA ALA A 237 -31.94 20.22 -104.25
C ALA A 237 -32.86 19.40 -103.31
N SER A 238 -33.07 18.12 -103.61
CA SER A 238 -34.12 17.30 -103.00
C SER A 238 -33.93 17.00 -101.51
N ALA A 239 -35.06 16.92 -100.79
CA ALA A 239 -35.09 16.43 -99.41
C ALA A 239 -35.05 14.89 -99.35
N SER A 240 -34.44 14.36 -98.29
CA SER A 240 -34.69 13.02 -97.76
C SER A 240 -35.09 13.13 -96.28
N HIS A 241 -36.12 12.36 -95.90
CA HIS A 241 -37.00 12.56 -94.75
C HIS A 241 -36.35 12.85 -93.37
N PRO A 242 -37.00 13.67 -92.51
CA PRO A 242 -36.65 13.78 -91.09
C PRO A 242 -37.16 12.59 -90.27
N ALA A 243 -36.46 12.24 -89.19
CA ALA A 243 -36.99 11.34 -88.16
C ALA A 243 -37.87 12.14 -87.16
N PRO A 244 -39.08 11.66 -86.82
CA PRO A 244 -39.98 12.40 -85.93
C PRO A 244 -39.56 12.26 -84.46
N MET A 245 -39.17 13.38 -83.82
CA MET A 245 -38.80 13.43 -82.41
C MET A 245 -39.31 14.71 -81.70
N PRO A 246 -40.57 14.70 -81.21
CA PRO A 246 -40.99 15.58 -80.11
C PRO A 246 -41.37 14.81 -78.82
N ALA A 247 -41.51 13.48 -78.88
CA ALA A 247 -41.99 12.68 -77.75
C ALA A 247 -40.89 12.34 -76.72
N ALA A 248 -39.77 11.75 -77.17
CA ALA A 248 -38.86 11.08 -76.24
C ALA A 248 -38.02 12.02 -75.36
N ALA A 249 -37.98 13.34 -75.61
CA ALA A 249 -37.39 14.29 -74.66
C ALA A 249 -38.17 14.31 -73.33
N VAL A 250 -39.51 14.41 -73.41
CA VAL A 250 -40.40 14.37 -72.24
C VAL A 250 -40.43 12.97 -71.63
N THR A 251 -40.44 11.92 -72.47
CA THR A 251 -40.42 10.52 -71.97
C THR A 251 -39.10 10.17 -71.27
N LEU A 252 -37.95 10.67 -71.74
CA LEU A 252 -36.67 10.51 -71.05
C LEU A 252 -36.64 11.28 -69.71
N LEU A 253 -37.20 12.49 -69.67
CA LEU A 253 -37.34 13.25 -68.41
C LEU A 253 -38.21 12.49 -67.39
N GLN A 254 -39.37 11.96 -67.81
CA GLN A 254 -40.25 11.18 -66.93
C GLN A 254 -39.67 9.82 -66.52
N ALA A 255 -39.03 9.08 -67.43
CA ALA A 255 -38.35 7.83 -67.08
C ALA A 255 -37.20 8.07 -66.09
N ARG A 256 -36.38 9.11 -66.34
CA ARG A 256 -35.27 9.48 -65.47
C ARG A 256 -35.73 10.01 -64.12
N ARG A 257 -36.93 10.63 -64.03
CA ARG A 257 -37.58 11.04 -62.76
C ARG A 257 -37.80 9.86 -61.80
N ASN A 258 -38.04 8.65 -62.34
CA ASN A 258 -38.13 7.42 -61.55
C ASN A 258 -36.73 6.83 -61.26
N THR A 259 -35.81 6.80 -62.23
CA THR A 259 -34.45 6.25 -62.03
C THR A 259 -33.60 7.10 -61.07
N ALA A 260 -33.78 8.42 -61.04
CA ALA A 260 -33.08 9.32 -60.11
C ALA A 260 -33.42 9.04 -58.63
N GLY A 261 -34.57 8.40 -58.36
CA GLY A 261 -34.89 7.87 -57.03
C GLY A 261 -34.12 6.60 -56.65
N GLN A 262 -33.60 5.84 -57.63
CA GLN A 262 -32.92 4.56 -57.41
C GLN A 262 -31.39 4.65 -57.37
N ILE A 263 -30.78 5.78 -57.74
CA ILE A 263 -29.32 5.98 -57.61
C ILE A 263 -28.94 6.37 -56.16
N LEU A 264 -29.94 6.61 -55.29
CA LEU A 264 -29.78 7.02 -53.89
C LEU A 264 -30.03 5.88 -52.87
N PHE A 265 -29.72 4.63 -53.21
CA PHE A 265 -29.69 3.55 -52.21
C PHE A 265 -28.50 3.71 -51.26
N PHE A 266 -28.78 4.30 -50.09
CA PHE A 266 -28.03 4.04 -48.87
C PHE A 266 -28.34 2.60 -48.41
N ASP A 267 -27.55 1.62 -48.84
CA ASP A 267 -27.48 0.34 -48.14
C ASP A 267 -26.18 0.28 -47.32
N GLY A 268 -26.36 0.36 -46.01
CA GLY A 268 -25.29 0.36 -45.01
C GLY A 268 -25.01 -1.01 -44.40
N GLN A 269 -25.46 -2.12 -45.02
CA GLN A 269 -25.17 -3.48 -44.52
C GLN A 269 -24.48 -4.36 -45.57
N LYS A 270 -23.34 -4.94 -45.15
CA LYS A 270 -22.56 -5.88 -45.97
C LYS A 270 -22.78 -7.31 -45.44
N PRO A 271 -23.56 -8.16 -46.13
CA PRO A 271 -23.65 -9.57 -45.78
C PRO A 271 -22.33 -10.28 -46.14
N THR A 272 -21.69 -10.90 -45.16
CA THR A 272 -20.50 -11.75 -45.39
C THR A 272 -20.93 -13.07 -46.03
N ALA A 273 -20.81 -13.16 -47.35
CA ALA A 273 -20.93 -14.43 -48.06
C ALA A 273 -19.61 -15.21 -47.98
N ALA A 274 -19.65 -16.45 -47.48
CA ALA A 274 -18.50 -17.33 -47.42
C ALA A 274 -18.22 -17.97 -48.79
N LEU A 275 -16.94 -18.20 -49.10
CA LEU A 275 -16.51 -19.10 -50.16
C LEU A 275 -16.16 -20.46 -49.54
N THR A 276 -16.73 -21.53 -50.09
CA THR A 276 -16.49 -22.91 -49.68
C THR A 276 -15.93 -23.69 -50.85
N GLU A 277 -14.77 -24.34 -50.67
CA GLU A 277 -14.42 -25.70 -51.13
C GLU A 277 -12.91 -25.97 -50.93
N PRO A 278 -12.44 -27.24 -50.89
CA PRO A 278 -13.16 -28.50 -50.69
C PRO A 278 -12.62 -29.31 -49.47
N HIS A 279 -13.16 -30.51 -49.24
CA HIS A 279 -12.73 -31.44 -48.19
C HIS A 279 -11.37 -32.12 -48.46
N HIS A 280 -10.61 -32.43 -47.39
CA HIS A 280 -9.89 -33.71 -47.28
C HIS A 280 -9.58 -34.09 -45.80
N ALA A 281 -9.66 -35.41 -45.50
CA ALA A 281 -9.05 -36.14 -44.38
C ALA A 281 -9.38 -35.81 -42.89
N THR A 282 -10.11 -36.74 -42.26
CA THR A 282 -10.20 -37.11 -40.82
C THR A 282 -8.95 -37.94 -40.36
N PRO A 283 -8.74 -38.41 -39.09
CA PRO A 283 -9.62 -38.50 -37.89
C PRO A 283 -8.91 -38.02 -36.55
N PRO A 284 -9.01 -38.62 -35.32
CA PRO A 284 -9.45 -37.84 -34.13
C PRO A 284 -8.68 -38.03 -32.78
N ILE A 285 -8.80 -37.09 -31.83
CA ILE A 285 -8.54 -37.37 -30.38
C ILE A 285 -9.59 -36.71 -29.46
N THR A 286 -10.04 -37.52 -28.49
CA THR A 286 -11.00 -37.40 -27.39
C THR A 286 -11.06 -36.08 -26.58
N PRO A 287 -12.27 -35.60 -26.20
CA PRO A 287 -12.48 -34.63 -25.12
C PRO A 287 -12.72 -35.31 -23.75
N GLY A 288 -12.37 -34.65 -22.64
CA GLY A 288 -12.62 -35.16 -21.28
C GLY A 288 -13.56 -34.27 -20.45
N THR A 289 -14.52 -34.93 -19.78
CA THR A 289 -14.94 -34.74 -18.36
C THR A 289 -15.09 -33.30 -17.81
N ALA A 290 -16.20 -32.82 -17.23
CA ALA A 290 -17.58 -33.30 -16.94
C ALA A 290 -18.40 -32.11 -16.33
N PRO A 291 -19.48 -32.28 -15.51
CA PRO A 291 -20.82 -32.85 -15.75
C PRO A 291 -22.01 -31.89 -15.41
N ALA A 292 -23.26 -32.39 -15.63
CA ALA A 292 -24.53 -32.07 -14.91
C ALA A 292 -25.08 -30.62 -14.94
N GLU A 293 -26.23 -30.30 -15.56
CA GLU A 293 -27.66 -30.63 -15.23
C GLU A 293 -28.34 -29.68 -14.21
N PRO A 294 -29.69 -29.53 -14.21
CA PRO A 294 -30.69 -29.88 -15.24
C PRO A 294 -31.66 -28.72 -15.60
N ALA A 295 -32.55 -28.94 -16.57
CA ALA A 295 -33.75 -28.12 -16.79
C ALA A 295 -34.95 -28.66 -15.97
N PRO A 296 -36.12 -27.97 -16.03
CA PRO A 296 -37.28 -28.69 -16.58
C PRO A 296 -38.07 -27.87 -17.61
N ALA A 297 -38.93 -28.56 -18.36
CA ALA A 297 -39.71 -28.01 -19.48
C ALA A 297 -41.23 -28.11 -19.24
N THR A 298 -42.01 -27.32 -19.99
CA THR A 298 -43.42 -27.60 -20.31
C THR A 298 -43.67 -27.29 -21.80
N ALA A 299 -44.68 -27.95 -22.40
CA ALA A 299 -44.80 -28.15 -23.85
C ALA A 299 -45.90 -27.32 -24.58
N PRO A 300 -45.85 -27.22 -25.93
CA PRO A 300 -46.92 -26.70 -26.81
C PRO A 300 -47.99 -27.82 -27.09
N PRO A 301 -48.87 -27.85 -28.14
CA PRO A 301 -48.98 -27.03 -29.38
C PRO A 301 -50.41 -26.74 -29.95
N GLN A 302 -50.47 -26.16 -31.17
CA GLN A 302 -51.36 -26.49 -32.33
C GLN A 302 -51.99 -25.31 -33.13
N THR A 303 -51.31 -24.89 -34.21
CA THR A 303 -51.71 -24.81 -35.67
C THR A 303 -53.11 -24.28 -36.14
N PRO A 304 -53.44 -24.11 -37.46
CA PRO A 304 -53.86 -22.79 -38.00
C PRO A 304 -55.15 -22.72 -38.86
N ALA A 305 -55.57 -21.52 -39.33
CA ALA A 305 -56.56 -21.34 -40.43
C ALA A 305 -56.53 -19.95 -41.13
N ALA A 306 -57.05 -19.92 -42.39
CA ALA A 306 -57.63 -18.84 -43.24
C ALA A 306 -57.22 -17.34 -43.06
N GLN A 307 -56.93 -16.52 -44.09
CA GLN A 307 -57.59 -16.22 -45.38
C GLN A 307 -58.89 -15.35 -45.30
N THR A 308 -58.74 -14.05 -45.65
CA THR A 308 -59.58 -13.12 -46.50
C THR A 308 -61.01 -13.49 -46.96
N PRO A 309 -61.89 -12.53 -47.42
CA PRO A 309 -61.76 -11.05 -47.58
C PRO A 309 -63.04 -10.19 -47.23
N VAL A 310 -63.08 -8.90 -47.65
CA VAL A 310 -64.24 -7.95 -47.88
C VAL A 310 -65.15 -7.55 -46.70
N GLN A 311 -66.00 -6.49 -46.71
CA GLN A 311 -66.47 -5.46 -47.69
C GLN A 311 -66.69 -4.12 -46.90
N THR A 312 -66.35 -2.91 -47.36
CA THR A 312 -67.03 -1.99 -48.33
C THR A 312 -68.38 -1.37 -47.90
N VAL A 313 -68.41 -0.04 -47.72
CA VAL A 313 -69.57 0.89 -47.88
C VAL A 313 -69.01 2.29 -48.22
N ALA A 314 -69.48 3.10 -49.18
CA ALA A 314 -70.28 2.86 -50.40
C ALA A 314 -70.26 4.09 -51.36
N ALA A 315 -70.46 3.82 -52.67
CA ALA A 315 -71.11 4.65 -53.72
C ALA A 315 -70.54 6.07 -54.05
N ALA A 316 -70.76 6.69 -55.22
CA ALA A 316 -71.60 6.42 -56.43
C ALA A 316 -71.00 7.22 -57.64
N VAL A 317 -71.49 7.31 -58.89
CA VAL A 317 -72.34 6.58 -59.89
C VAL A 317 -72.40 7.50 -61.14
N ALA A 318 -72.37 7.11 -62.43
CA ALA A 318 -71.99 5.88 -63.15
C ALA A 318 -71.69 6.25 -64.65
N GLY A 319 -71.81 5.30 -65.60
CA GLY A 319 -71.69 5.53 -67.06
C GLY A 319 -72.95 6.16 -67.72
N PRO A 320 -73.02 6.29 -69.07
CA PRO A 320 -73.02 5.16 -70.04
C PRO A 320 -71.78 5.16 -70.98
N ALA A 321 -71.42 4.11 -71.73
CA ALA A 321 -72.13 3.22 -72.67
C ALA A 321 -72.44 3.88 -74.05
N ALA A 322 -72.36 3.11 -75.14
CA ALA A 322 -72.37 3.59 -76.53
C ALA A 322 -73.37 2.82 -77.40
N ASP A 323 -73.84 3.44 -78.50
CA ASP A 323 -73.81 2.80 -79.82
C ASP A 323 -74.06 3.74 -81.03
N ASP A 324 -73.45 3.35 -82.16
CA ASP A 324 -73.77 3.60 -83.60
C ASP A 324 -73.94 5.01 -84.25
N LEU A 325 -73.82 5.00 -85.59
CA LEU A 325 -74.18 5.97 -86.65
C LEU A 325 -73.29 7.19 -86.95
N SER A 326 -72.20 6.87 -87.66
CA SER A 326 -71.89 7.42 -89.00
C SER A 326 -72.05 8.93 -89.29
N GLN A 327 -70.93 9.68 -89.24
CA GLN A 327 -70.61 10.66 -90.29
C GLN A 327 -69.11 10.98 -90.35
N ALA A 328 -68.55 11.02 -91.57
CA ALA A 328 -67.16 11.43 -91.81
C ALA A 328 -67.09 12.92 -92.17
N PRO A 329 -66.09 13.64 -91.66
CA PRO A 329 -65.41 14.68 -92.43
C PRO A 329 -63.93 14.35 -92.69
N GLU A 330 -63.38 14.95 -93.74
CA GLU A 330 -61.98 14.86 -94.16
C GLU A 330 -60.99 15.60 -93.22
N PRO A 331 -59.68 15.30 -93.29
CA PRO A 331 -58.70 15.75 -92.28
C PRO A 331 -58.46 17.26 -92.31
N GLN A 332 -58.20 17.83 -91.12
CA GLN A 332 -57.68 19.20 -90.97
C GLN A 332 -56.29 19.19 -90.34
N GLU A 333 -55.40 20.00 -90.91
CA GLU A 333 -53.97 20.02 -90.59
C GLU A 333 -53.65 20.66 -89.24
N ALA A 334 -52.53 20.25 -88.64
CA ALA A 334 -52.08 20.71 -87.33
C ALA A 334 -51.65 22.20 -87.34
N LYS A 335 -51.82 22.88 -86.19
CA LYS A 335 -51.40 24.28 -85.98
C LYS A 335 -50.24 24.34 -84.97
N PRO A 336 -49.20 25.17 -85.20
CA PRO A 336 -47.94 25.17 -84.43
C PRO A 336 -48.02 25.91 -83.07
N ALA A 337 -49.17 25.85 -82.38
CA ALA A 337 -49.40 26.57 -81.14
C ALA A 337 -48.94 25.77 -79.90
N THR A 338 -49.10 24.45 -79.92
CA THR A 338 -48.90 23.58 -78.74
C THR A 338 -47.42 23.38 -78.40
N GLU A 339 -46.56 23.33 -79.42
CA GLU A 339 -45.11 23.08 -79.27
C GLU A 339 -44.43 24.12 -78.37
N ASN A 340 -44.76 25.41 -78.57
CA ASN A 340 -44.19 26.51 -77.79
C ASN A 340 -44.58 26.48 -76.30
N THR A 341 -45.75 25.92 -75.97
CA THR A 341 -46.16 25.74 -74.57
C THR A 341 -45.35 24.61 -73.91
N HIS A 342 -45.17 23.49 -74.62
CA HIS A 342 -44.43 22.34 -74.12
C HIS A 342 -42.92 22.63 -73.95
N THR A 343 -42.30 23.38 -74.87
CA THR A 343 -40.89 23.79 -74.72
C THR A 343 -40.68 24.73 -73.54
N LEU A 344 -41.61 25.68 -73.31
CA LEU A 344 -41.52 26.61 -72.19
C LEU A 344 -41.70 25.92 -70.83
N THR A 345 -42.63 24.95 -70.72
CA THR A 345 -42.72 24.11 -69.51
C THR A 345 -41.46 23.28 -69.28
N ALA A 346 -40.93 22.65 -70.33
CA ALA A 346 -39.72 21.81 -70.22
C ALA A 346 -38.48 22.62 -69.79
N LEU A 347 -38.38 23.89 -70.21
CA LEU A 347 -37.33 24.80 -69.75
C LEU A 347 -37.42 25.01 -68.23
N THR A 348 -38.61 25.35 -67.71
CA THR A 348 -38.82 25.60 -66.27
C THR A 348 -38.62 24.34 -65.40
N GLU A 349 -38.99 23.16 -65.89
CA GLU A 349 -38.72 21.89 -65.20
C GLU A 349 -37.21 21.60 -65.13
N ALA A 350 -36.47 21.86 -66.22
CA ALA A 350 -35.04 21.64 -66.26
C ALA A 350 -34.24 22.64 -65.41
N GLU A 351 -34.67 23.90 -65.34
CA GLU A 351 -34.08 24.91 -64.43
C GLU A 351 -34.31 24.55 -62.95
N ALA A 352 -35.49 24.01 -62.61
CA ALA A 352 -35.78 23.51 -61.28
C ALA A 352 -34.92 22.29 -60.91
N GLU A 353 -34.75 21.32 -61.81
CA GLU A 353 -33.90 20.15 -61.55
C GLU A 353 -32.40 20.51 -61.50
N ILE A 354 -31.92 21.47 -62.30
CA ILE A 354 -30.57 22.04 -62.18
C ILE A 354 -30.37 22.71 -60.81
N THR A 355 -31.40 23.35 -60.26
CA THR A 355 -31.37 23.95 -58.91
C THR A 355 -31.34 22.87 -57.83
N ARG A 356 -32.11 21.81 -57.98
CA ARG A 356 -32.13 20.64 -57.10
C ARG A 356 -30.77 19.91 -57.07
N LEU A 357 -30.15 19.67 -58.23
CA LEU A 357 -28.83 19.03 -58.28
C LEU A 357 -27.75 19.91 -57.62
N GLN A 358 -27.88 21.24 -57.68
CA GLN A 358 -27.01 22.15 -56.94
C GLN A 358 -27.21 22.06 -55.42
N SER A 359 -28.45 21.92 -54.91
CA SER A 359 -28.66 21.73 -53.47
C SER A 359 -28.12 20.37 -52.99
N VAL A 360 -28.37 19.30 -53.76
CA VAL A 360 -27.79 17.96 -53.51
C VAL A 360 -26.26 18.03 -53.45
N ARG A 361 -25.61 18.68 -54.42
CA ARG A 361 -24.14 18.85 -54.45
C ARG A 361 -23.60 19.61 -53.24
N ASN A 362 -24.37 20.56 -52.70
CA ASN A 362 -23.99 21.31 -51.49
C ASN A 362 -24.18 20.48 -50.21
N GLU A 363 -25.11 19.52 -50.19
CA GLU A 363 -25.31 18.58 -49.08
C GLU A 363 -24.37 17.36 -49.12
N LEU A 364 -23.83 17.00 -50.29
CA LEU A 364 -22.96 15.83 -50.48
C LEU A 364 -21.83 15.70 -49.44
N PRO A 365 -21.07 16.76 -49.08
CA PRO A 365 -19.97 16.63 -48.12
C PRO A 365 -20.44 16.11 -46.75
N ALA A 366 -21.48 16.72 -46.17
CA ALA A 366 -22.01 16.30 -44.88
C ALA A 366 -22.61 14.87 -44.92
N ARG A 367 -23.20 14.48 -46.05
CA ARG A 367 -23.72 13.13 -46.27
C ARG A 367 -22.60 12.08 -46.41
N VAL A 368 -21.49 12.41 -47.07
CA VAL A 368 -20.32 11.52 -47.21
C VAL A 368 -19.53 11.42 -45.90
N ASP A 369 -19.32 12.53 -45.18
CA ASP A 369 -18.66 12.55 -43.86
C ASP A 369 -19.44 11.69 -42.82
N ALA A 370 -20.77 11.72 -42.88
CA ALA A 370 -21.62 10.87 -42.06
C ALA A 370 -21.56 9.39 -42.48
N ALA A 371 -21.64 9.10 -43.79
CA ALA A 371 -21.63 7.73 -44.32
C ALA A 371 -20.28 7.01 -44.15
N THR A 372 -19.17 7.76 -44.19
CA THR A 372 -17.81 7.25 -43.95
C THR A 372 -17.42 7.23 -42.46
N GLY A 373 -18.24 7.80 -41.57
CA GLY A 373 -18.00 7.82 -40.14
C GLY A 373 -17.03 8.92 -39.66
N VAL A 374 -16.54 9.80 -40.54
CA VAL A 374 -15.68 10.94 -40.19
C VAL A 374 -16.28 11.78 -39.06
N THR A 375 -17.60 12.06 -39.11
CA THR A 375 -18.30 12.83 -38.07
C THR A 375 -18.23 12.14 -36.70
N ALA A 376 -18.33 10.80 -36.66
CA ALA A 376 -18.27 10.02 -35.43
C ALA A 376 -16.84 9.90 -34.89
N ALA A 377 -15.85 9.72 -35.77
CA ALA A 377 -14.43 9.72 -35.39
C ALA A 377 -13.99 11.08 -34.83
N ARG A 378 -14.45 12.19 -35.45
CA ARG A 378 -14.16 13.55 -34.99
C ARG A 378 -14.79 13.83 -33.62
N ALA A 379 -16.05 13.44 -33.40
CA ALA A 379 -16.69 13.51 -32.08
C ALA A 379 -15.95 12.67 -31.01
N ARG A 380 -15.42 11.49 -31.37
CA ARG A 380 -14.60 10.66 -30.46
C ARG A 380 -13.28 11.35 -30.08
N ARG A 381 -12.56 11.92 -31.06
CA ARG A 381 -11.35 12.74 -30.81
C ARG A 381 -11.67 13.89 -29.87
N ASP A 382 -12.74 14.63 -30.13
CA ASP A 382 -13.09 15.82 -29.37
C ASP A 382 -13.50 15.49 -27.93
N GLY A 383 -14.14 14.33 -27.71
CA GLY A 383 -14.38 13.77 -26.38
C GLY A 383 -13.08 13.42 -25.63
N LEU A 384 -12.12 12.76 -26.29
CA LEU A 384 -10.80 12.45 -25.71
C LEU A 384 -10.00 13.72 -25.39
N LEU A 385 -10.08 14.76 -26.23
CA LEU A 385 -9.47 16.07 -25.96
C LEU A 385 -10.10 16.74 -24.73
N ALA A 386 -11.42 16.66 -24.56
CA ALA A 386 -12.11 17.21 -23.39
C ALA A 386 -11.75 16.46 -22.09
N GLU A 387 -11.61 15.13 -22.12
CA GLU A 387 -11.16 14.35 -20.96
C GLU A 387 -9.68 14.62 -20.64
N LEU A 388 -8.82 14.76 -21.66
CA LEU A 388 -7.42 15.15 -21.49
C LEU A 388 -7.31 16.55 -20.88
N GLN A 389 -8.17 17.50 -21.27
CA GLN A 389 -8.24 18.84 -20.68
C GLN A 389 -8.72 18.83 -19.21
N SER A 390 -9.74 18.04 -18.89
CA SER A 390 -10.22 17.95 -17.50
C SER A 390 -9.16 17.34 -16.58
N LEU A 391 -8.47 16.29 -17.02
CA LEU A 391 -7.34 15.71 -16.28
C LEU A 391 -6.14 16.67 -16.16
N LYS A 392 -5.86 17.51 -17.16
CA LYS A 392 -4.83 18.57 -17.03
C LYS A 392 -5.24 19.69 -16.08
N THR A 393 -6.53 19.95 -15.93
CA THR A 393 -7.06 20.91 -14.93
C THR A 393 -7.01 20.31 -13.52
N THR A 394 -7.19 18.99 -13.40
CA THR A 394 -6.91 18.21 -12.18
C THR A 394 -5.41 18.01 -12.02
N SER A 395 -4.70 19.09 -11.67
CA SER A 395 -3.23 19.15 -11.47
C SER A 395 -2.65 17.85 -10.89
N PRO A 396 -1.68 17.20 -11.56
CA PRO A 396 -1.03 15.99 -11.02
C PRO A 396 -0.18 16.32 -9.77
N ASP A 397 0.27 17.57 -9.62
CA ASP A 397 1.05 18.03 -8.48
C ASP A 397 0.18 18.19 -7.22
N ILE A 398 0.31 17.24 -6.29
CA ILE A 398 -0.24 17.28 -4.94
C ILE A 398 0.78 17.93 -4.00
N LYS A 399 0.47 19.12 -3.50
CA LYS A 399 1.30 19.85 -2.52
C LYS A 399 0.83 19.53 -1.11
N VAL A 400 1.54 18.65 -0.42
CA VAL A 400 1.23 18.28 0.97
C VAL A 400 1.80 19.34 1.91
N GLN A 401 0.90 20.00 2.62
CA GLN A 401 1.19 21.04 3.60
C GLN A 401 1.17 20.50 5.04
N SER A 402 1.80 21.20 5.96
CA SER A 402 1.71 20.89 7.38
C SER A 402 0.31 21.21 7.94
N PRO A 403 -0.38 20.26 8.57
CA PRO A 403 -1.67 20.53 9.24
C PRO A 403 -1.50 21.25 10.58
N VAL A 404 -0.28 21.29 11.15
CA VAL A 404 0.03 21.77 12.50
C VAL A 404 1.35 22.57 12.53
N TYR A 405 1.63 23.26 13.64
CA TYR A 405 2.99 23.73 13.95
C TYR A 405 3.76 22.66 14.72
N GLY A 406 5.09 22.57 14.54
CA GLY A 406 5.94 21.67 15.31
C GLY A 406 7.31 21.43 14.67
N ILE A 407 8.04 20.43 15.17
CA ILE A 407 9.34 19.99 14.62
C ILE A 407 9.17 18.69 13.81
N VAL A 408 9.80 18.61 12.64
CA VAL A 408 9.85 17.39 11.82
C VAL A 408 10.74 16.34 12.50
N GLY A 409 10.15 15.26 13.02
CA GLY A 409 10.88 14.22 13.76
C GLY A 409 11.58 13.19 12.88
N GLN A 410 10.86 12.61 11.92
CA GLN A 410 11.42 11.71 10.90
C GLN A 410 10.71 11.95 9.58
N VAL A 411 11.48 11.98 8.49
CA VAL A 411 11.00 11.94 7.11
C VAL A 411 11.29 10.55 6.53
N ARG A 412 10.36 10.03 5.74
CA ARG A 412 10.44 8.77 4.98
C ARG A 412 10.23 9.07 3.49
N GLY A 413 10.67 8.13 2.66
CA GLY A 413 10.73 8.31 1.21
C GLY A 413 11.94 9.14 0.76
N ARG A 414 12.36 8.92 -0.48
CA ARG A 414 13.40 9.67 -1.20
C ARG A 414 12.78 10.32 -2.44
N GLN A 415 13.42 11.37 -2.95
CA GLN A 415 13.00 11.99 -4.20
C GLN A 415 12.99 10.97 -5.36
N GLY A 416 11.87 10.88 -6.06
CA GLY A 416 11.60 9.94 -7.14
C GLY A 416 10.99 8.59 -6.73
N GLU A 417 10.86 8.30 -5.43
CA GLU A 417 10.28 7.06 -4.88
C GLU A 417 8.74 7.02 -5.03
N GLN A 418 8.16 5.83 -5.17
CA GLN A 418 6.71 5.64 -5.23
C GLN A 418 6.13 5.37 -3.83
N VAL A 419 4.96 5.93 -3.57
CA VAL A 419 4.31 5.96 -2.26
C VAL A 419 2.84 5.57 -2.42
N ALA A 420 2.37 4.63 -1.59
CA ALA A 420 0.98 4.22 -1.57
C ALA A 420 0.11 5.15 -0.69
N ALA A 421 -1.18 5.25 -1.01
CA ALA A 421 -2.15 5.97 -0.23
C ALA A 421 -2.13 5.54 1.25
N ARG A 422 -2.21 6.52 2.16
CA ARG A 422 -2.09 6.40 3.63
C ARG A 422 -0.70 6.03 4.18
N ASP A 423 0.34 5.81 3.35
CA ASP A 423 1.68 5.60 3.90
C ASP A 423 2.21 6.86 4.61
N ILE A 424 2.95 6.66 5.70
CA ILE A 424 3.36 7.70 6.65
C ILE A 424 4.66 8.32 6.18
N MET A 425 4.56 9.45 5.47
CA MET A 425 5.70 10.18 4.92
C MET A 425 6.52 10.91 5.97
N LEU A 426 5.88 11.53 6.97
CA LEU A 426 6.61 12.18 8.06
C LEU A 426 5.81 12.26 9.35
N LYS A 427 6.54 12.50 10.45
CA LYS A 427 5.97 12.74 11.79
C LYS A 427 6.36 14.13 12.28
N ILE A 428 5.38 14.92 12.66
CA ILE A 428 5.56 16.25 13.26
C ILE A 428 5.33 16.15 14.76
N LEU A 429 6.26 16.68 15.53
CA LEU A 429 6.33 16.65 16.99
C LEU A 429 5.86 18.00 17.52
N HIS A 430 4.79 18.03 18.31
CA HIS A 430 4.29 19.26 18.93
C HIS A 430 5.27 19.70 20.03
N THR A 431 5.74 20.95 19.97
CA THR A 431 6.78 21.46 20.88
C THR A 431 6.22 22.07 22.15
N ASP A 432 4.98 22.55 22.09
CA ASP A 432 4.14 23.03 23.19
C ASP A 432 3.56 21.86 24.02
N ARG A 433 3.18 20.76 23.37
CA ARG A 433 2.51 19.60 23.99
C ARG A 433 3.46 18.46 24.32
N ARG A 434 4.48 18.75 25.14
CA ARG A 434 5.36 17.73 25.72
C ARG A 434 4.79 17.26 27.07
N CYS A 435 4.82 15.95 27.32
CA CYS A 435 4.40 15.36 28.58
C CYS A 435 5.36 14.21 28.97
N VAL A 436 5.45 13.88 30.25
CA VAL A 436 6.15 12.67 30.72
C VAL A 436 5.11 11.60 31.02
N LEU A 437 5.26 10.44 30.39
CA LEU A 437 4.44 9.25 30.63
C LEU A 437 5.16 8.32 31.58
N VAL A 438 4.62 8.13 32.79
CA VAL A 438 5.22 7.31 33.84
C VAL A 438 4.47 5.98 33.96
N GLN A 439 5.17 4.85 33.81
CA GLN A 439 4.61 3.55 34.14
C GLN A 439 4.70 3.35 35.67
N LEU A 440 3.56 3.45 36.34
CA LEU A 440 3.44 3.33 37.79
C LEU A 440 2.90 1.93 38.15
N PRO A 441 3.69 1.04 38.78
CA PRO A 441 3.18 -0.26 39.24
C PRO A 441 2.04 -0.08 40.23
N THR A 442 0.99 -0.89 40.13
CA THR A 442 -0.22 -0.78 40.96
C THR A 442 0.05 -0.66 42.48
N PRO A 443 1.01 -1.41 43.09
CA PRO A 443 1.34 -1.24 44.51
C PRO A 443 1.83 0.17 44.89
N ARG A 444 2.42 0.90 43.94
CA ARG A 444 3.03 2.24 44.12
C ARG A 444 2.11 3.39 43.72
N VAL A 445 0.86 3.12 43.32
CA VAL A 445 -0.11 4.16 42.88
C VAL A 445 -0.36 5.24 43.95
N HIS A 446 -0.14 4.93 45.23
CA HIS A 446 -0.26 5.88 46.34
C HIS A 446 0.86 6.94 46.40
N GLU A 447 1.94 6.81 45.62
CA GLU A 447 3.08 7.73 45.61
C GLU A 447 2.86 8.99 44.74
N LEU A 448 1.82 9.00 43.89
CA LEU A 448 1.47 10.11 43.00
C LEU A 448 -0.04 10.41 43.01
N SER A 449 -0.41 11.63 43.39
CA SER A 449 -1.79 12.12 43.40
C SER A 449 -2.12 12.92 42.13
N MET A 450 -3.38 12.89 41.70
CA MET A 450 -3.84 13.81 40.65
C MET A 450 -3.67 15.27 41.11
N GLY A 451 -3.06 16.11 40.28
CA GLY A 451 -2.79 17.52 40.56
C GLY A 451 -1.52 17.80 41.39
N GLU A 452 -0.75 16.79 41.78
CA GLU A 452 0.50 16.93 42.53
C GLU A 452 1.64 17.50 41.67
N GLU A 453 2.49 18.37 42.24
CA GLU A 453 3.75 18.80 41.61
C GLU A 453 4.86 17.78 41.89
N VAL A 454 5.66 17.46 40.88
CA VAL A 454 6.81 16.55 40.97
C VAL A 454 8.08 17.20 40.44
N GLU A 455 9.24 16.74 40.91
CA GLU A 455 10.53 17.08 40.33
C GLU A 455 10.96 16.03 39.30
N LEU A 456 11.37 16.50 38.13
CA LEU A 456 11.75 15.70 36.96
C LEU A 456 13.23 15.92 36.67
N LYS A 457 14.05 14.88 36.76
CA LYS A 457 15.47 14.95 36.39
C LYS A 457 15.64 14.57 34.91
N PHE A 458 16.02 15.55 34.12
CA PHE A 458 16.36 15.36 32.71
C PHE A 458 17.83 14.93 32.55
N PRO A 459 18.17 14.23 31.44
CA PRO A 459 19.55 13.95 31.07
C PRO A 459 20.44 15.20 31.12
N GLY A 460 21.65 15.05 31.67
CA GLY A 460 22.52 16.19 32.01
C GLY A 460 22.29 16.75 33.43
N ASN A 461 21.58 16.02 34.30
CA ASN A 461 21.38 16.33 35.72
C ASN A 461 20.70 17.68 35.97
N GLN A 462 19.78 18.08 35.09
CA GLN A 462 18.97 19.29 35.24
C GLN A 462 17.60 18.93 35.81
N THR A 463 17.16 19.60 36.87
CA THR A 463 15.81 19.43 37.40
C THR A 463 14.83 20.46 36.83
N TYR A 464 13.62 19.98 36.55
CA TYR A 464 12.46 20.75 36.09
C TYR A 464 11.23 20.30 36.88
N ARG A 465 10.15 21.07 36.86
CA ARG A 465 8.88 20.67 37.46
C ARG A 465 7.88 20.18 36.42
N GLY A 466 7.03 19.27 36.85
CA GLY A 466 5.80 18.89 36.16
C GLY A 466 4.67 18.73 37.15
N LYS A 467 3.44 18.63 36.65
CA LYS A 467 2.24 18.37 37.44
C LYS A 467 1.51 17.16 36.90
N VAL A 468 1.06 16.28 37.79
CA VAL A 468 0.23 15.12 37.43
C VAL A 468 -1.12 15.65 36.93
N VAL A 469 -1.40 15.48 35.64
CA VAL A 469 -2.66 15.92 35.02
C VAL A 469 -3.62 14.75 34.82
N GLU A 470 -3.10 13.56 34.52
CA GLU A 470 -3.91 12.38 34.19
C GLU A 470 -3.41 11.15 34.95
N LEU A 471 -4.31 10.50 35.69
CA LEU A 471 -4.07 9.27 36.43
C LEU A 471 -5.22 8.29 36.13
N PRO A 472 -5.06 7.35 35.19
CA PRO A 472 -6.12 6.42 34.81
C PRO A 472 -6.60 5.55 35.97
N LEU A 473 -7.92 5.39 36.09
CA LEU A 473 -8.59 4.55 37.10
C LEU A 473 -8.53 3.05 36.77
N MET A 474 -8.07 2.69 35.57
CA MET A 474 -7.82 1.31 35.15
C MET A 474 -6.31 1.10 34.97
N ALA A 475 -5.79 0.01 35.54
CA ALA A 475 -4.42 -0.43 35.29
C ALA A 475 -4.37 -1.32 34.04
N ASP A 476 -3.22 -1.34 33.38
CA ASP A 476 -2.97 -2.12 32.16
C ASP A 476 -2.19 -3.42 32.49
N GLU A 477 -2.59 -4.52 31.86
CA GLU A 477 -1.95 -5.83 31.99
C GLU A 477 -0.91 -6.03 30.87
N GLN A 478 0.32 -5.59 31.14
CA GLN A 478 1.44 -5.84 30.22
C GLN A 478 1.75 -7.33 30.16
N ALA A 479 1.41 -7.99 29.06
CA ALA A 479 1.48 -9.44 28.82
C ALA A 479 2.87 -10.12 28.97
N ASN A 480 3.90 -9.40 29.44
CA ASN A 480 5.24 -9.89 29.71
C ASN A 480 5.79 -9.40 31.08
N ARG A 481 4.91 -8.98 32.00
CA ARG A 481 5.20 -8.63 33.41
C ARG A 481 4.18 -9.28 34.33
N SER A 482 4.62 -9.64 35.54
CA SER A 482 3.75 -10.09 36.64
C SER A 482 3.15 -8.95 37.47
N GLU A 483 3.33 -7.70 37.04
CA GLU A 483 2.90 -6.48 37.73
C GLU A 483 2.01 -5.66 36.78
N THR A 484 0.80 -5.34 37.21
CA THR A 484 -0.06 -4.37 36.53
C THR A 484 0.50 -2.95 36.68
N THR A 485 0.35 -2.13 35.64
CA THR A 485 0.88 -0.76 35.62
C THR A 485 -0.16 0.24 35.14
N THR A 486 -0.24 1.39 35.79
CA THR A 486 -1.04 2.55 35.37
C THR A 486 -0.12 3.56 34.69
N MET A 487 -0.51 4.10 33.53
CA MET A 487 0.28 5.12 32.83
C MET A 487 -0.15 6.54 33.25
N VAL A 488 0.69 7.22 34.02
CA VAL A 488 0.44 8.57 34.54
C VAL A 488 0.95 9.61 33.55
N ARG A 489 0.16 10.65 33.24
CA ARG A 489 0.60 11.79 32.43
C ARG A 489 0.94 12.99 33.30
N ILE A 490 2.15 13.50 33.10
CA ILE A 490 2.71 14.65 33.81
C ILE A 490 3.00 15.73 32.76
N ASP A 491 2.44 16.92 32.94
CA ASP A 491 2.58 18.05 32.01
C ASP A 491 3.50 19.14 32.62
N PRO A 492 4.17 20.00 31.82
CA PRO A 492 5.15 20.97 32.29
C PRO A 492 4.57 22.08 33.18
N VAL A 493 5.35 22.49 34.20
CA VAL A 493 5.00 23.63 35.08
C VAL A 493 6.14 24.64 35.16
N GLY A 494 5.80 25.92 34.96
CA GLY A 494 6.72 27.04 35.09
C GLY A 494 7.71 27.14 33.92
N ARG A 495 8.89 26.54 34.05
CA ARG A 495 9.95 26.62 33.04
C ARG A 495 9.75 25.55 31.97
N LEU A 496 9.71 25.97 30.70
CA LEU A 496 9.72 25.06 29.55
C LEU A 496 10.87 24.06 29.65
N TRP A 497 10.53 22.78 29.42
CA TRP A 497 11.47 21.66 29.46
C TRP A 497 12.51 21.74 28.32
N PRO A 498 13.71 21.18 28.52
CA PRO A 498 14.80 21.29 27.55
C PRO A 498 14.47 20.53 26.25
N ALA A 499 15.15 20.92 25.16
CA ALA A 499 15.03 20.26 23.86
C ALA A 499 15.80 18.92 23.83
N VAL A 500 15.33 17.96 24.62
CA VAL A 500 15.84 16.58 24.71
C VAL A 500 15.01 15.69 23.76
N PRO A 501 15.62 14.66 23.13
CA PRO A 501 14.88 13.74 22.27
C PRO A 501 13.69 13.07 22.97
N ILE A 502 12.57 12.96 22.24
CA ILE A 502 11.39 12.21 22.67
C ILE A 502 11.74 10.71 22.72
N GLY A 503 11.25 10.03 23.75
CA GLY A 503 11.66 8.68 24.13
C GLY A 503 12.78 8.62 25.19
N CYS A 504 13.42 9.73 25.55
CA CYS A 504 14.39 9.75 26.65
C CYS A 504 13.72 9.42 28.01
N GLN A 505 14.41 8.62 28.82
CA GLN A 505 14.01 8.29 30.18
C GLN A 505 14.29 9.47 31.13
N ILE A 506 13.35 9.73 32.04
CA ILE A 506 13.39 10.83 33.02
C ILE A 506 13.10 10.22 34.40
N GLU A 507 13.94 10.52 35.40
CA GLU A 507 13.62 10.15 36.79
C GLU A 507 12.55 11.11 37.33
N VAL A 508 11.52 10.55 37.96
CA VAL A 508 10.43 11.28 38.61
C VAL A 508 10.60 11.13 40.11
N VAL A 509 10.75 12.27 40.78
CA VAL A 509 10.88 12.37 42.24
C VAL A 509 9.63 13.07 42.76
N SER A 510 8.85 12.37 43.58
CA SER A 510 7.74 13.00 44.31
C SER A 510 8.31 13.98 45.34
N ILE A 511 7.63 15.11 45.56
CA ILE A 511 8.08 16.19 46.46
C ILE A 511 7.60 15.93 47.93
N ARG A 512 6.95 14.79 48.17
CA ARG A 512 6.31 14.38 49.44
C ARG A 512 7.25 13.75 50.46
#